data_AF-A0A7S2UST1-F1
#
_entry.id   AF-A0A7S2UST1-F1
#
_cell.length_a   1.000
_cell.length_b   1.000
_cell.length_c   1.000
_cell.angle_alpha   90.00
_cell.angle_beta   90.00
_cell.angle_gamma   90.00
#
_symmetry.space_group_name_H-M   'P 1'
#
loop_
_entity.id
_entity.type
_entity.pdbx_description
1 polymer ?
#
loop_
_entity_poly.entity_id
_entity_poly.type
_entity_poly.pdbx_seq_one_letter_code
_entity_poly.pdbx_strand_id
1 'polypeptide(L)'
;GHMTLVRARIDMPIPRKRAGQSQHEKAINRFYEAVYQAILRHFDFSLIKCVLLGSPGFVKDDFFQYMNTQAVRTDQRTLIENKSKFLLCHSSSGHKHAIEELLQQPAIQSQLADTKAAGEVRAL
;
A
#
# COMPACT_ATOMS: atom_id res chain seq x y z
N GLY A 1 -3.78 17.66 -16.09
CA GLY A 1 -4.69 16.52 -15.87
C GLY A 1 -4.03 15.51 -14.97
N HIS A 2 -4.75 14.95 -14.00
CA HIS A 2 -4.22 13.86 -13.17
C HIS A 2 -4.17 12.58 -14.00
N MET A 3 -2.97 12.00 -14.16
CA MET A 3 -2.79 10.73 -14.87
C MET A 3 -2.75 9.59 -13.84
N THR A 4 -3.78 8.75 -13.84
CA THR A 4 -3.83 7.53 -13.02
C THR A 4 -3.47 6.33 -13.88
N LEU A 5 -2.37 5.65 -13.55
CA LEU A 5 -1.92 4.45 -14.25
C LEU A 5 -2.03 3.23 -13.33
N VAL A 6 -2.73 2.20 -13.79
CA VAL A 6 -2.76 0.90 -13.11
C VAL A 6 -1.49 0.14 -13.47
N ARG A 7 -0.58 -0.05 -12.51
CA ARG A 7 0.68 -0.78 -12.72
C ARG A 7 0.56 -2.28 -12.54
N ALA A 8 -0.32 -2.72 -11.64
CA ALA A 8 -0.60 -4.13 -11.38
C ALA A 8 -2.04 -4.31 -10.88
N ARG A 9 -2.63 -5.46 -11.19
CA ARG A 9 -3.88 -5.95 -10.59
C ARG A 9 -3.63 -7.37 -10.08
N ILE A 10 -3.85 -7.60 -8.79
CA ILE A 10 -3.67 -8.90 -8.15
C ILE A 10 -5.04 -9.39 -7.70
N ASP A 11 -5.48 -10.49 -8.28
CA ASP A 11 -6.78 -11.11 -8.02
C ASP A 11 -6.52 -12.59 -7.68
N MET A 12 -6.78 -12.98 -6.43
CA MET A 12 -6.47 -14.30 -5.91
C MET A 12 -7.63 -14.84 -5.08
N PRO A 13 -8.07 -16.10 -5.30
CA PRO A 13 -9.13 -16.69 -4.49
C PRO A 13 -8.62 -16.97 -3.07
N ILE A 14 -9.23 -16.32 -2.07
CA ILE A 14 -8.95 -16.57 -0.65
C ILE A 14 -10.11 -17.40 -0.07
N PRO A 15 -9.88 -18.68 0.32
CA PRO A 15 -10.92 -19.52 0.89
C PRO A 15 -11.39 -18.94 2.23
N ARG A 16 -12.67 -19.11 2.57
CA ARG A 16 -13.21 -18.65 3.86
C ARG A 16 -12.51 -19.38 5.02
N LYS A 17 -12.33 -18.66 6.13
CA LYS A 17 -11.82 -19.24 7.38
C LYS A 17 -12.74 -20.38 7.84
N ARG A 18 -12.16 -21.56 8.09
CA ARG A 18 -12.85 -22.75 8.63
C ARG A 18 -12.04 -23.29 9.80
N ALA A 19 -12.73 -23.76 10.85
CA ALA A 19 -12.08 -24.34 12.02
C ALA A 19 -11.20 -25.53 11.62
N GLY A 20 -9.98 -25.60 12.16
CA GLY A 20 -9.02 -26.68 11.89
C GLY A 20 -8.32 -26.63 10.53
N GLN A 21 -8.48 -25.57 9.73
CA GLN A 21 -7.86 -25.44 8.40
C GLN A 21 -6.95 -24.21 8.31
N SER A 22 -5.66 -24.42 8.00
CA SER A 22 -4.68 -23.35 7.78
C SER A 22 -4.66 -22.78 6.35
N GLN A 23 -5.53 -23.27 5.47
CA GLN A 23 -5.55 -22.89 4.05
C GLN A 23 -5.83 -21.40 3.85
N HIS A 24 -6.68 -20.81 4.71
CA HIS A 24 -7.00 -19.38 4.68
C HIS A 24 -5.76 -18.51 4.93
N GLU A 25 -5.04 -18.78 6.00
CA GLU A 25 -3.82 -18.04 6.38
C GLU A 25 -2.72 -18.19 5.31
N LYS A 26 -2.56 -19.41 4.76
CA LYS A 26 -1.62 -19.65 3.66
C LYS A 26 -1.99 -18.85 2.41
N ALA A 27 -3.28 -18.75 2.08
CA ALA A 27 -3.73 -17.98 0.93
C ALA A 27 -3.52 -16.46 1.14
N ILE A 28 -3.81 -15.95 2.34
CA ILE A 28 -3.53 -14.54 2.70
C ILE A 28 -2.04 -14.24 2.56
N ASN A 29 -1.16 -15.09 3.10
CA ASN A 29 0.29 -14.88 2.99
C ASN A 29 0.78 -14.86 1.53
N ARG A 30 0.21 -15.71 0.66
CA ARG A 30 0.52 -15.69 -0.78
C ARG A 30 0.02 -14.42 -1.46
N PHE A 31 -1.16 -13.94 -1.08
CA PHE A 31 -1.69 -12.67 -1.56
C PHE A 31 -0.79 -11.50 -1.15
N TYR A 32 -0.38 -11.45 0.12
CA TYR A 32 0.55 -10.42 0.61
C TYR A 32 1.92 -10.49 -0.09
N GLU A 33 2.47 -11.69 -0.31
CA GLU A 33 3.71 -11.84 -1.09
C GLU A 33 3.54 -11.29 -2.52
N ALA A 34 2.44 -11.58 -3.20
CA ALA A 34 2.18 -11.07 -4.54
C ALA A 34 2.13 -9.53 -4.56
N VAL A 35 1.49 -8.90 -3.56
CA VAL A 35 1.43 -7.44 -3.43
C VAL A 35 2.82 -6.86 -3.14
N TYR A 36 3.58 -7.49 -2.23
CA TYR A 36 4.95 -7.10 -1.92
C TYR A 36 5.85 -7.09 -3.16
N GLN A 37 5.81 -8.16 -3.96
CA GLN A 37 6.58 -8.27 -5.20
C GLN A 37 6.15 -7.23 -6.25
N ALA A 38 4.86 -6.91 -6.34
CA ALA A 38 4.38 -5.87 -7.23
C ALA A 38 4.89 -4.48 -6.82
N ILE A 39 4.95 -4.18 -5.52
CA ILE A 39 5.55 -2.94 -5.02
C ILE A 39 7.02 -2.86 -5.43
N LEU A 40 7.82 -3.88 -5.13
CA LEU A 40 9.25 -3.91 -5.47
C LEU A 40 9.51 -3.73 -6.98
N ARG A 41 8.62 -4.27 -7.84
CA ARG A 41 8.77 -4.18 -9.29
C ARG A 41 8.39 -2.83 -9.88
N HIS A 42 7.38 -2.17 -9.30
CA HIS A 42 6.75 -1.01 -9.94
C HIS A 42 7.01 0.31 -9.23
N PHE A 43 7.48 0.29 -7.98
CA PHE A 43 7.64 1.49 -7.17
C PHE A 43 9.09 1.97 -7.26
N ASP A 44 9.28 3.11 -7.92
CA ASP A 44 10.50 3.88 -7.81
C ASP A 44 10.37 4.90 -6.67
N PHE A 45 10.89 4.55 -5.50
CA PHE A 45 10.82 5.41 -4.31
C PHE A 45 11.65 6.69 -4.43
N SER A 46 12.51 6.84 -5.44
CA SER A 46 13.18 8.13 -5.71
C SER A 46 12.21 9.18 -6.27
N LEU A 47 11.19 8.73 -7.02
CA LEU A 47 10.17 9.58 -7.65
C LEU A 47 8.89 9.66 -6.81
N ILE A 48 8.58 8.61 -6.05
CA ILE A 48 7.37 8.54 -5.23
C ILE A 48 7.54 9.42 -3.98
N LYS A 49 6.63 10.39 -3.85
CA LYS A 49 6.56 11.26 -2.66
C LYS A 49 5.80 10.62 -1.50
N CYS A 50 4.72 9.90 -1.81
CA CYS A 50 3.83 9.29 -0.83
C CYS A 50 3.18 8.03 -1.44
N VAL A 51 2.97 7.01 -0.60
CA VAL A 51 2.27 5.76 -0.92
C VAL A 51 1.01 5.68 -0.08
N LEU A 52 -0.16 5.62 -0.71
CA LEU A 52 -1.43 5.37 -0.02
C LEU A 52 -1.70 3.86 0.03
N LEU A 53 -2.04 3.36 1.21
CA LEU A 53 -2.34 1.95 1.46
C LEU A 53 -3.76 1.83 2.02
N GLY A 54 -4.70 1.55 1.13
CA GLY A 54 -6.14 1.57 1.41
C GLY A 54 -6.76 0.18 1.45
N SER A 55 -7.59 -0.09 2.46
CA SER A 55 -8.43 -1.29 2.49
C SER A 55 -9.69 -1.11 3.34
N PRO A 56 -10.74 -1.90 3.11
CA PRO A 56 -11.80 -2.12 4.10
C PRO A 56 -11.26 -2.95 5.27
N GLY A 57 -11.58 -2.55 6.50
CA GLY A 57 -11.11 -3.24 7.71
C GLY A 57 -9.60 -3.16 7.92
N PHE A 58 -9.01 -4.26 8.41
CA PHE A 58 -7.63 -4.31 8.94
C PHE A 58 -6.59 -4.86 7.95
N VAL A 59 -6.98 -5.17 6.71
CA VAL A 59 -6.07 -5.78 5.71
C VAL A 59 -4.86 -4.89 5.45
N LYS A 60 -5.05 -3.57 5.42
CA LYS A 60 -3.98 -2.58 5.27
C LYS A 60 -2.94 -2.67 6.38
N ASP A 61 -3.39 -2.87 7.63
CA ASP A 61 -2.54 -2.87 8.81
C ASP A 61 -1.73 -4.17 8.84
N ASP A 62 -2.41 -5.30 8.62
CA ASP A 62 -1.80 -6.63 8.55
C ASP A 62 -0.78 -6.72 7.41
N PHE A 63 -1.14 -6.23 6.22
CA PHE A 63 -0.21 -6.19 5.09
C PHE A 63 0.97 -5.26 5.35
N PHE A 64 0.75 -4.08 5.94
CA PHE A 64 1.85 -3.17 6.27
C PHE A 64 2.82 -3.81 7.27
N GLN A 65 2.33 -4.52 8.28
CA GLN A 65 3.16 -5.29 9.21
C GLN A 65 3.93 -6.41 8.48
N TYR A 66 3.25 -7.17 7.61
CA TYR A 66 3.87 -8.20 6.79
C TYR A 66 5.00 -7.63 5.94
N MET A 67 4.75 -6.55 5.20
CA MET A 67 5.73 -5.88 4.33
C MET A 67 6.95 -5.43 5.11
N ASN A 68 6.76 -4.79 6.28
CA ASN A 68 7.87 -4.35 7.12
C ASN A 68 8.71 -5.52 7.62
N THR A 69 8.05 -6.62 8.02
CA THR A 69 8.74 -7.83 8.49
C THR A 69 9.54 -8.49 7.36
N GLN A 70 8.95 -8.61 6.17
CA GLN A 70 9.65 -9.15 5.00
C GLN A 70 10.81 -8.25 4.58
N ALA A 71 10.62 -6.94 4.56
CA ALA A 71 11.66 -5.99 4.18
C ALA A 71 12.90 -6.13 5.07
N VAL A 72 12.73 -6.24 6.39
CA VAL A 72 13.84 -6.51 7.33
C VAL A 72 14.46 -7.88 7.07
N ARG A 73 13.64 -8.93 6.89
CA ARG A 73 14.12 -10.29 6.64
C ARG A 73 14.95 -10.43 5.37
N THR A 74 14.58 -9.69 4.32
CA THR A 74 15.27 -9.74 3.01
C THR A 74 16.28 -8.62 2.82
N ASP A 75 16.61 -7.86 3.87
CA ASP A 75 17.45 -6.65 3.83
C ASP A 75 17.07 -5.67 2.70
N GLN A 76 15.76 -5.48 2.49
CA GLN A 76 15.26 -4.56 1.47
C GLN A 76 15.28 -3.11 1.96
N ARG A 77 16.46 -2.50 1.87
CA ARG A 77 16.74 -1.13 2.32
C ARG A 77 15.80 -0.09 1.74
N THR A 78 15.43 -0.22 0.46
CA THR A 78 14.52 0.72 -0.20
C THR A 78 13.18 0.84 0.53
N LEU A 79 12.62 -0.27 1.00
CA LEU A 79 11.36 -0.25 1.76
C LEU A 79 11.56 0.22 3.19
N ILE A 80 12.66 -0.19 3.84
CA ILE A 80 12.99 0.19 5.21
C ILE A 80 13.16 1.71 5.33
N GLU A 81 13.96 2.31 4.44
CA GLU A 81 14.26 3.74 4.43
C GLU A 81 13.05 4.60 4.03
N ASN A 82 12.17 4.07 3.19
CA ASN A 82 10.98 4.79 2.70
C ASN A 82 9.69 4.40 3.45
N LYS A 83 9.78 3.70 4.58
CA LYS A 83 8.62 3.28 5.37
C LYS A 83 7.72 4.46 5.76
N SER A 84 8.30 5.62 6.06
CA SER A 84 7.55 6.84 6.44
C SER A 84 6.70 7.42 5.30
N LYS A 85 6.95 7.02 4.04
CA LYS A 85 6.13 7.44 2.89
C LYS A 85 4.79 6.71 2.81
N PHE A 86 4.60 5.62 3.56
CA PHE A 86 3.36 4.85 3.54
C PHE A 86 2.33 5.47 4.50
N LEU A 87 1.19 5.86 3.95
CA LEU A 87 0.03 6.34 4.68
C LEU A 87 -1.08 5.29 4.60
N LEU A 88 -1.50 4.79 5.77
CA LEU A 88 -2.60 3.84 5.87
C LEU A 88 -3.92 4.60 5.87
N CYS A 89 -4.81 4.26 4.94
CA CYS A 89 -6.09 4.95 4.77
C CYS A 89 -7.27 3.97 4.76
N HIS A 90 -8.43 4.43 5.23
CA HIS A 90 -9.65 3.63 5.14
C HIS A 90 -10.24 3.74 3.74
N SER A 91 -10.51 2.59 3.11
CA SER A 91 -11.15 2.52 1.81
C SER A 91 -12.38 1.62 1.88
N SER A 92 -13.45 2.00 1.19
CA SER A 92 -14.71 1.25 1.15
C SER A 92 -14.56 -0.09 0.41
N SER A 93 -13.63 -0.18 -0.57
CA SER A 93 -13.36 -1.38 -1.35
C SER A 93 -11.92 -1.43 -1.89
N GLY A 94 -11.54 -2.55 -2.52
CA GLY A 94 -10.25 -2.70 -3.21
C GLY A 94 -10.28 -2.35 -4.71
N HIS A 95 -11.33 -1.67 -5.17
CA HIS A 95 -11.54 -1.38 -6.59
C HIS A 95 -11.20 0.07 -6.95
N LYS A 96 -11.11 0.36 -8.26
CA LYS A 96 -10.68 1.66 -8.78
C LYS A 96 -11.50 2.85 -8.24
N HIS A 97 -12.81 2.69 -8.05
CA HIS A 97 -13.67 3.77 -7.52
C HIS A 97 -13.24 4.21 -6.12
N ALA A 98 -12.75 3.28 -5.30
CA ALA A 98 -12.33 3.58 -3.94
C ALA A 98 -11.06 4.44 -3.89
N ILE A 99 -10.27 4.47 -4.98
CA ILE A 99 -9.13 5.38 -5.13
C ILE A 99 -9.62 6.82 -5.27
N GLU A 100 -10.69 7.05 -6.04
CA GLU A 100 -11.26 8.39 -6.22
C GLU A 100 -11.85 8.91 -4.91
N GLU A 101 -12.55 8.05 -4.16
CA GLU A 101 -13.06 8.38 -2.83
C GLU A 101 -11.93 8.78 -1.86
N LEU A 102 -10.84 8.01 -1.83
CA LEU A 102 -9.68 8.29 -0.97
C LEU A 102 -9.03 9.64 -1.30
N LEU A 103 -8.88 9.97 -2.58
CA LEU A 103 -8.29 11.24 -3.02
C LEU A 103 -9.19 12.45 -2.75
N GLN A 104 -10.49 12.24 -2.56
CA GLN A 104 -11.44 13.30 -2.18
C GLN A 104 -11.49 13.56 -0.67
N GLN A 105 -10.90 12.68 0.16
CA GLN A 105 -10.90 12.88 1.61
C GLN A 105 -10.02 14.08 2.01
N PRO A 106 -10.56 15.07 2.75
CA PRO A 106 -9.81 16.26 3.14
C PRO A 106 -8.52 15.96 3.93
N ALA A 107 -8.55 14.90 4.76
CA ALA A 107 -7.37 14.46 5.52
C ALA A 107 -6.23 13.99 4.61
N ILE A 108 -6.55 13.24 3.56
CA ILE A 108 -5.57 12.77 2.57
C ILE A 108 -5.11 13.94 1.71
N GLN A 109 -6.01 14.84 1.31
CA GLN A 109 -5.63 16.05 0.57
C GLN A 109 -4.69 16.96 1.37
N SER A 110 -4.93 17.14 2.67
CA SER A 110 -4.02 17.90 3.53
C SER A 110 -2.63 17.25 3.56
N GLN A 111 -2.56 15.94 3.81
CA GLN A 111 -1.28 15.22 3.86
C GLN A 111 -0.55 15.23 2.50
N LEU A 112 -1.29 15.12 1.39
CA LEU A 112 -0.73 15.22 0.04
C LEU A 112 -0.28 16.65 -0.29
N ALA A 113 -1.02 17.67 0.16
CA ALA A 113 -0.66 19.07 0.01
C ALA A 113 0.61 19.39 0.80
N ASP A 114 0.70 18.91 2.04
CA ASP A 114 1.91 19.01 2.87
C ASP A 114 3.08 18.28 2.22
N THR A 115 2.86 17.12 1.60
CA THR A 115 3.89 16.40 0.86
C THR A 115 4.35 17.16 -0.40
N LYS A 116 3.44 17.90 -1.05
CA LYS A 116 3.79 18.76 -2.18
C LYS A 116 4.59 19.98 -1.72
N ALA A 117 4.14 20.66 -0.66
CA ALA A 117 4.78 21.82 -0.07
C ALA A 117 6.14 21.50 0.58
N ALA A 118 6.27 20.38 1.29
CA ALA A 118 7.54 19.90 1.84
C ALA A 118 8.59 19.60 0.76
N GLY A 119 8.14 19.23 -0.45
CA GLY A 119 9.01 19.10 -1.62
C GLY A 119 9.52 20.43 -2.18
N GLU A 120 8.77 21.52 -2.00
CA GLU A 120 9.15 22.87 -2.44
C GLU A 120 10.06 23.55 -1.41
N VAL A 121 9.84 23.34 -0.10
CA VAL A 121 10.66 23.92 0.98
C VAL A 121 12.09 23.35 1.00
N ARG A 122 12.31 22.11 0.56
CA ARG A 122 13.65 21.49 0.50
C ARG A 122 14.49 21.95 -0.70
N ALA A 123 13.93 22.77 -1.58
CA ALA A 123 14.60 23.30 -2.77
C ALA A 123 15.04 24.78 -2.61
N LEU A 124 15.00 25.32 -1.39
CA LEU A 124 15.50 26.65 -1.03
C LEU A 124 16.77 26.55 -0.17
#